data_AF-A0A7X9FK44-F1
#
_entry.id   AF-A0A7X9FK44-F1
#
_cell.length_a   1.000
_cell.length_b   1.000
_cell.length_c   1.000
_cell.angle_alpha   90.00
_cell.angle_beta   90.00
_cell.angle_gamma   90.00
#
_symmetry.space_group_name_H-M   'P 1'
#
loop_
_entity.id
_entity.type
_entity.pdbx_description
1 polymer ?
#
loop_
_entity_poly.entity_id
_entity_poly.type
_entity_poly.pdbx_seq_one_letter_code
_entity_poly.pdbx_strand_id
1 'polypeptide(L)' 'DMDGNRVVRELRNEEAALGIPESDRFKLVMISVCTDTKNVSESFFSGMADAYIPKPLRPDVLLRELKKTGILPQTP' A
#
# COMPACT_ATOMS: atom_id res chain seq x y z
N ASP A 1 -17.26 2.86 -10.39
CA ASP A 1 -15.95 3.35 -9.93
C ASP A 1 -15.63 2.84 -8.56
N MET A 2 -14.41 2.32 -8.39
CA MET A 2 -13.91 1.82 -7.11
C MET A 2 -12.82 2.76 -6.62
N ASP A 3 -13.04 3.41 -5.48
CA ASP A 3 -12.06 4.31 -4.86
C ASP A 3 -11.11 3.50 -3.98
N GLY A 4 -9.84 3.41 -4.38
CA GLY A 4 -8.80 2.73 -3.61
C GLY A 4 -8.70 3.22 -2.15
N ASN A 5 -9.01 4.50 -1.88
CA ASN A 5 -9.08 5.03 -0.51
C ASN A 5 -10.11 4.31 0.34
N ARG A 6 -11.31 4.13 -0.22
CA ARG A 6 -12.41 3.52 0.49
C ARG A 6 -12.14 2.05 0.74
N VAL A 7 -11.63 1.33 -0.27
CA VAL A 7 -11.28 -0.08 -0.16
C VAL A 7 -10.25 -0.31 0.94
N VAL A 8 -9.18 0.50 0.99
CA VAL A 8 -8.15 0.33 2.03
C VAL A 8 -8.72 0.56 3.44
N ARG A 9 -9.58 1.58 3.63
CA ARG A 9 -10.23 1.84 4.92
C ARG A 9 -11.11 0.68 5.35
N GLU A 10 -11.93 0.16 4.43
CA GLU A 10 -12.81 -0.98 4.71
C GLU A 10 -11.99 -2.20 5.12
N LEU A 11 -10.91 -2.53 4.39
CA LEU A 11 -10.04 -3.65 4.75
C LEU A 11 -9.34 -3.47 6.11
N ARG A 12 -8.83 -2.27 6.43
CA ARG A 12 -8.21 -2.02 7.75
C ARG A 12 -9.22 -2.06 8.88
N ASN A 13 -10.45 -1.59 8.65
CA ASN A 13 -11.53 -1.69 9.63
C ASN A 13 -11.95 -3.14 9.87
N GLU A 14 -11.98 -3.97 8.83
CA GLU A 14 -12.23 -5.41 8.97
C GLU A 14 -11.13 -6.10 9.78
N GLU A 15 -9.85 -5.83 9.49
CA GLU A 15 -8.74 -6.35 10.30
C GLU A 15 -8.83 -5.92 11.77
N ALA A 16 -9.19 -4.66 12.03
CA ALA A 16 -9.38 -4.14 13.38
C ALA A 16 -10.58 -4.79 14.08
N ALA A 17 -11.70 -4.99 13.37
CA ALA A 17 -12.90 -5.65 13.91
C ALA A 17 -12.66 -7.12 14.26
N LEU A 18 -11.78 -7.80 13.51
CA LEU A 18 -11.32 -9.15 13.78
C LEU A 18 -10.25 -9.23 14.88
N GLY A 19 -9.78 -8.08 15.38
CA GLY A 19 -8.72 -8.02 16.40
C GLY A 19 -7.35 -8.45 15.89
N ILE A 20 -7.10 -8.37 14.57
CA ILE A 20 -5.82 -8.76 13.97
C ILE A 20 -4.74 -7.74 14.38
N PRO A 21 -3.69 -8.18 15.12
CA PRO A 21 -2.57 -7.32 15.49
C PRO A 21 -1.85 -6.79 14.24
N GLU A 22 -1.22 -5.61 14.35
CA GLU A 22 -0.53 -4.99 13.20
C GLU A 22 0.57 -5.88 12.60
N SER A 23 1.18 -6.75 13.41
CA SER A 23 2.18 -7.74 12.97
C SER A 23 1.61 -8.79 12.01
N ASP A 24 0.32 -9.08 12.14
CA ASP A 24 -0.36 -10.19 11.47
C ASP A 24 -1.30 -9.68 10.36
N ARG A 25 -1.38 -8.37 10.18
CA ARG A 25 -2.12 -7.73 9.09
C ARG A 25 -1.53 -8.10 7.73
N PHE A 26 -2.39 -8.15 6.72
CA PHE A 26 -1.92 -8.38 5.35
C PHE A 26 -1.11 -7.18 4.84
N LYS A 27 -0.15 -7.48 3.96
CA LYS A 27 0.67 -6.46 3.28
C LYS A 27 -0.11 -5.80 2.17
N LEU A 28 -0.16 -4.47 2.18
CA LEU A 28 -0.91 -3.68 1.21
C LEU A 28 0.05 -2.79 0.40
N VAL A 29 0.01 -2.93 -0.92
CA VAL A 29 0.77 -2.08 -1.85
C VAL A 29 -0.19 -1.30 -2.73
N MET A 30 -0.07 0.02 -2.72
CA MET A 30 -0.91 0.90 -3.52
C MET A 30 -0.17 1.40 -4.75
N ILE A 31 -0.82 1.31 -5.92
CA ILE A 31 -0.29 1.81 -7.20
C ILE A 31 -1.12 3.01 -7.66
N SER A 32 -0.63 4.23 -7.45
CA SER A 32 -1.41 5.47 -7.67
C SER A 32 -1.13 6.14 -9.03
N VAL A 33 -2.15 6.72 -9.66
CA VAL A 33 -2.01 7.58 -10.86
C VAL A 33 -1.44 8.93 -10.45
N CYS A 34 -0.30 9.31 -11.00
CA CYS A 34 0.31 10.61 -10.79
C CYS A 34 -0.27 11.60 -11.79
N THR A 35 -0.87 12.71 -11.32
CA THR A 35 -0.68 14.00 -12.01
C THR A 35 -0.72 15.24 -11.12
N ASP A 36 -1.43 15.32 -9.98
CA ASP A 36 -1.41 16.61 -9.23
C ASP A 36 -1.61 16.53 -7.69
N THR A 37 -1.68 15.35 -7.09
CA THR A 37 -2.02 15.19 -5.67
C THR A 37 -0.95 14.49 -4.85
N LYS A 38 0.33 14.49 -5.28
CA LYS A 38 1.44 13.74 -4.63
C LYS A 38 1.45 13.89 -3.11
N ASN A 39 1.27 15.12 -2.59
CA ASN A 39 1.23 15.36 -1.15
C ASN A 39 -0.10 14.99 -0.48
N VAL A 40 -1.23 15.20 -1.16
CA VAL A 40 -2.56 14.97 -0.57
C VAL A 40 -2.87 13.48 -0.49
N SER A 41 -2.49 12.70 -1.51
CA SER A 41 -2.76 11.27 -1.55
C SER A 41 -1.88 10.54 -0.53
N GLU A 42 -0.56 10.76 -0.56
CA GLU A 42 0.35 10.10 0.38
C GLU A 42 0.05 10.43 1.84
N SER A 43 -0.35 11.67 2.16
CA SER A 43 -0.79 12.03 3.51
C SER A 43 -2.12 11.37 3.89
N PHE A 44 -3.09 11.27 2.97
CA PHE A 44 -4.36 10.58 3.21
C PHE A 44 -4.21 9.09 3.47
N PHE A 45 -3.19 8.47 2.88
CA PHE A 45 -2.90 7.07 3.03
C PHE A 45 -1.77 6.77 4.05
N SER A 46 -1.15 7.79 4.64
CA SER A 46 -0.03 7.58 5.58
C SER A 46 -0.44 6.65 6.72
N GLY A 47 0.22 5.48 6.82
CA GLY A 47 -0.08 4.42 7.79
C GLY A 47 -1.06 3.33 7.34
N MET A 48 -1.66 3.43 6.15
CA MET A 48 -2.68 2.50 5.66
C MET A 48 -2.15 1.45 4.69
N ALA A 49 -1.09 1.76 3.94
CA ALA A 49 -0.39 0.84 3.05
C ALA A 49 1.08 0.69 3.46
N ASP A 50 1.64 -0.49 3.19
CA ASP A 50 3.05 -0.81 3.42
C ASP A 50 3.96 -0.21 2.33
N ALA A 51 3.43 0.04 1.12
CA ALA A 51 4.17 0.73 0.06
C ALA A 51 3.26 1.50 -0.91
N TYR A 52 3.83 2.57 -1.49
CA TYR A 52 3.23 3.39 -2.54
C TYR A 52 4.10 3.38 -3.78
N ILE A 53 3.51 3.03 -4.92
CA ILE A 53 4.20 3.00 -6.21
C ILE A 53 3.50 3.97 -7.16
N PRO A 54 4.17 5.03 -7.62
CA PRO A 54 3.58 5.95 -8.58
C PRO A 54 3.52 5.32 -9.97
N LYS A 55 2.49 5.67 -10.75
CA LYS A 55 2.42 5.34 -12.18
C LYS A 55 3.30 6.28 -13.02
N PRO A 56 3.82 5.81 -14.18
CA PRO A 56 3.68 4.45 -14.72
C PRO A 56 4.41 3.42 -13.86
N LEU A 57 3.83 2.21 -13.75
CA LEU A 57 4.41 1.14 -12.95
C LEU A 57 5.74 0.71 -13.58
N ARG A 58 6.84 0.91 -12.85
CA ARG A 58 8.17 0.48 -13.29
C ARG A 58 8.59 -0.80 -12.57
N PRO A 59 9.04 -1.85 -13.29
CA PRO A 59 9.39 -3.14 -12.70
C PRO A 59 10.47 -3.05 -11.61
N ASP A 60 11.48 -2.21 -11.80
CA ASP A 60 12.56 -1.99 -10.84
C ASP A 60 12.04 -1.39 -9.52
N VAL A 61 11.14 -0.41 -9.60
CA VAL A 61 10.49 0.20 -8.44
C VAL A 61 9.61 -0.81 -7.74
N LEU A 62 8.78 -1.54 -8.48
CA LEU A 62 7.91 -2.57 -7.93
C LEU A 62 8.71 -3.63 -7.17
N LEU A 63 9.72 -4.21 -7.80
CA LEU A 63 10.55 -5.26 -7.17
C LEU A 63 11.25 -4.74 -5.93
N ARG A 64 11.75 -3.50 -5.94
CA ARG A 64 12.39 -2.89 -4.78
C ARG A 64 11.40 -2.70 -3.62
N GLU A 65 10.21 -2.16 -3.88
CA GLU A 65 9.22 -1.94 -2.83
C GLU A 65 8.68 -3.28 -2.29
N LEU A 66 8.42 -4.28 -3.14
CA LEU A 66 7.98 -5.62 -2.70
C LEU A 66 9.03 -6.33 -1.84
N LYS A 67 10.32 -6.16 -2.15
CA LYS A 67 11.41 -6.66 -1.29
C LYS A 67 11.43 -5.93 0.05
N LYS A 68 11.30 -4.60 0.04
CA LYS A 68 11.30 -3.76 1.25
C LYS A 68 10.14 -4.10 2.20
N THR A 69 8.96 -4.41 1.68
CA THR A 69 7.79 -4.80 2.48
C THR A 69 7.81 -6.25 2.96
N GLY A 70 8.79 -7.05 2.51
CA GLY A 70 8.90 -8.47 2.84
C GLY A 70 7.95 -9.37 2.06
N ILE A 71 7.24 -8.85 1.04
CA ILE A 71 6.41 -9.65 0.14
C ILE A 71 7.29 -10.56 -0.74
N LEU A 72 8.43 -10.03 -1.19
CA LEU A 72 9.44 -10.80 -1.90
C LEU A 72 10.68 -11.00 -1.01
N PRO A 73 11.32 -12.19 -1.09
CA PRO A 73 12.58 -12.42 -0.39
C PRO A 73 13.67 -11.48 -0.91
N GLN A 74 14.54 -11.04 -0.01
CA GLN A 74 15.78 -10.39 -0.39
C GLN A 74 16.66 -11.44 -1.08
N THR A 75 16.89 -11.25 -2.38
CA THR A 75 17.88 -12.06 -3.10
C THR A 75 19.25 -11.74 -2.50
N PRO A 76 20.06 -12.75 -2.12
CA PRO A 76 21.41 -12.53 -1.62
C PRO A 76 22.32 -11.85 -2.65
#